data_AF-A0A173VWX8-F1
#
_entry.id   AF-A0A173VWX8-F1
#
_cell.length_a   1.000
_cell.length_b   1.000
_cell.length_c   1.000
_cell.angle_alpha   90.00
_cell.angle_beta   90.00
_cell.angle_gamma   90.00
#
_symmetry.space_group_name_H-M   'P 1'
#
loop_
_entity.id
_entity.type
_entity.pdbx_description
1 polymer ?
#
loop_
_entity_poly.entity_id
_entity_poly.type
_entity_poly.pdbx_seq_one_letter_code
_entity_poly.pdbx_strand_id
1 'polypeptide(L)'
;METMDLSEARIYVGTYAKYNNGSLQGEWVELSDFYDLDDFMERCAEIHEDEEEPEYMFQAWEEIPDGLIDEGHLQDNFFELRDELDRLNDTEKEAFWV
;
A
#
# COMPACT_ATOMS: atom_id res chain seq x y z
N MET A 1 10.70 -18.53 -5.87
CA MET A 1 9.71 -17.65 -5.22
C MET A 1 9.42 -16.51 -6.17
N GLU A 2 8.23 -15.92 -6.10
CA GLU A 2 7.99 -14.62 -6.70
C GLU A 2 8.74 -13.59 -5.85
N THR A 3 9.68 -12.88 -6.47
CA THR A 3 10.37 -11.73 -5.86
C THR A 3 9.50 -10.52 -6.10
N MET A 4 9.10 -9.82 -5.04
CA MET A 4 8.30 -8.60 -5.15
C MET A 4 9.23 -7.38 -5.20
N ASP A 5 8.92 -6.41 -6.04
CA ASP A 5 9.60 -5.12 -6.09
C ASP A 5 8.79 -4.06 -5.36
N LEU A 6 9.13 -3.83 -4.08
CA LEU A 6 8.42 -2.87 -3.23
C LEU A 6 8.42 -1.42 -3.80
N SER A 7 9.30 -1.13 -4.76
CA SER A 7 9.36 0.14 -5.49
C SER A 7 8.24 0.29 -6.53
N GLU A 8 7.67 -0.81 -7.02
CA GLU A 8 6.49 -0.84 -7.91
C GLU A 8 5.20 -1.16 -7.12
N ALA A 9 5.25 -1.05 -5.79
CA ALA A 9 4.13 -1.35 -4.91
C ALA A 9 2.99 -0.34 -5.08
N ARG A 10 1.77 -0.88 -5.19
CA ARG A 10 0.55 -0.08 -5.31
C ARG A 10 -0.62 -0.71 -4.58
N ILE A 11 -1.51 0.14 -4.07
CA ILE A 11 -2.69 -0.26 -3.30
C ILE A 11 -3.94 0.34 -3.96
N TYR A 12 -4.98 -0.47 -4.13
CA TYR A 12 -6.31 0.03 -4.47
C TYR A 12 -7.05 0.44 -3.21
N VAL A 13 -7.13 1.74 -2.98
CA VAL A 13 -7.74 2.34 -1.79
C VAL A 13 -9.19 2.66 -2.09
N GLY A 14 -10.11 2.05 -1.34
CA GLY A 14 -11.49 2.51 -1.23
C GLY A 14 -11.86 2.73 0.23
N THR A 15 -13.17 2.78 0.52
CA THR A 15 -13.68 2.87 1.89
C THR A 15 -14.76 1.86 2.17
N TYR A 16 -14.84 1.40 3.41
CA TYR A 16 -15.91 0.49 3.85
C TYR A 16 -17.29 1.12 3.67
N ALA A 17 -17.43 2.43 3.87
CA ALA A 17 -18.69 3.13 3.66
C ALA A 17 -19.15 3.05 2.18
N LYS A 18 -18.26 3.32 1.21
CA LYS A 18 -18.55 3.16 -0.22
C LYS A 18 -18.88 1.69 -0.55
N TYR A 19 -18.09 0.74 -0.05
CA TYR A 19 -18.29 -0.69 -0.27
C TYR A 19 -19.65 -1.18 0.26
N ASN A 20 -19.99 -0.83 1.50
CA ASN A 20 -21.26 -1.18 2.14
C ASN A 20 -22.48 -0.55 1.45
N ASN A 21 -22.28 0.57 0.75
CA ASN A 21 -23.31 1.21 -0.06
C ASN A 21 -23.38 0.66 -1.50
N GLY A 22 -22.66 -0.44 -1.78
CA GLY A 22 -22.66 -1.12 -3.08
C GLY A 22 -21.75 -0.46 -4.13
N SER A 23 -20.82 0.40 -3.71
CA SER A 23 -19.85 1.07 -4.58
C SER A 23 -18.46 0.48 -4.40
N LEU A 24 -17.84 0.03 -5.48
CA LEU A 24 -16.42 -0.36 -5.51
C LEU A 24 -15.51 0.81 -5.89
N GLN A 25 -15.98 2.04 -5.72
CA GLN A 25 -15.21 3.23 -6.06
C GLN A 25 -14.01 3.36 -5.12
N GLY A 26 -12.84 3.45 -5.75
CA GLY A 26 -11.54 3.67 -5.13
C GLY A 26 -10.54 4.09 -6.19
N GLU A 27 -9.29 4.28 -5.77
CA GLU A 27 -8.20 4.70 -6.64
C GLU A 27 -6.96 3.83 -6.40
N TRP A 28 -6.21 3.54 -7.48
CA TRP A 28 -4.88 2.94 -7.36
C TRP A 28 -3.89 4.01 -6.95
N VAL A 29 -3.17 3.74 -5.86
CA VAL A 29 -2.19 4.64 -5.26
C VAL A 29 -0.82 3.96 -5.32
N GLU A 30 0.11 4.59 -6.01
CA GLU A 30 1.50 4.10 -6.18
C GLU A 30 2.32 4.51 -4.95
N LEU A 31 2.86 3.54 -4.20
CA LEU A 31 3.57 3.81 -2.96
C LEU A 31 4.94 4.48 -3.17
N SER A 32 5.47 4.43 -4.39
CA SER A 32 6.70 5.12 -4.78
C SER A 32 6.56 6.65 -4.81
N ASP A 33 5.34 7.18 -4.86
CA ASP A 33 5.08 8.62 -4.81
C ASP A 33 5.21 9.20 -3.39
N PHE A 34 5.29 8.36 -2.34
CA PHE A 34 5.31 8.78 -0.94
C PHE A 34 6.63 8.44 -0.25
N TYR A 35 7.05 9.33 0.66
CA TYR A 35 8.25 9.11 1.46
C TYR A 35 7.97 8.15 2.62
N ASP A 36 6.83 8.34 3.29
CA ASP A 36 6.44 7.59 4.49
C ASP A 36 4.93 7.31 4.55
N LEU A 37 4.51 6.63 5.62
CA LEU A 37 3.11 6.23 5.81
C LEU A 37 2.18 7.44 6.02
N ASP A 38 2.63 8.51 6.68
CA ASP A 38 1.80 9.70 6.90
C ASP A 38 1.45 10.37 5.56
N ASP A 39 2.43 10.52 4.65
CA ASP A 39 2.21 11.04 3.30
C ASP A 39 1.18 10.20 2.51
N PHE A 40 1.29 8.86 2.60
CA PHE A 40 0.33 7.96 1.96
C PHE A 40 -1.08 8.09 2.55
N MET A 41 -1.18 8.20 3.88
CA MET A 41 -2.47 8.35 4.57
C MET A 41 -3.13 9.72 4.26
N GLU A 42 -2.33 10.79 4.10
CA GLU A 42 -2.82 12.10 3.64
C GLU A 42 -3.41 11.98 2.23
N ARG A 43 -2.73 11.29 1.30
CA ARG A 43 -3.28 11.03 -0.03
C ARG A 43 -4.60 10.27 0.01
N CYS A 44 -4.72 9.27 0.89
CA CYS A 44 -5.96 8.52 1.06
C CYS A 44 -7.11 9.42 1.53
N ALA A 45 -6.81 10.38 2.41
CA ALA A 45 -7.77 11.38 2.88
C ALA A 45 -8.22 12.32 1.76
N GLU A 46 -7.30 12.74 0.88
CA GLU A 46 -7.65 13.55 -0.30
C GLU A 46 -8.55 12.80 -1.29
N ILE A 47 -8.31 11.50 -1.54
CA ILE A 47 -9.15 10.68 -2.44
C ILE A 47 -10.58 10.55 -1.92
N HIS A 48 -10.73 10.51 -0.59
CA HIS A 48 -12.00 10.31 0.10
C HIS A 48 -12.45 11.56 0.87
N GLU A 49 -12.08 12.77 0.40
CA GLU A 49 -12.45 14.05 1.04
C GLU A 49 -13.98 14.28 1.07
N ASP A 50 -14.73 13.49 0.29
CA ASP A 50 -16.20 13.47 0.30
C ASP A 50 -16.81 12.83 1.56
N GLU A 51 -16.00 12.19 2.41
CA GLU A 51 -16.40 11.51 3.65
C GLU A 51 -15.80 12.23 4.88
N GLU A 52 -16.58 12.46 5.94
CA GLU A 52 -16.09 13.16 7.15
C GLU A 52 -15.04 12.36 7.93
N GLU A 53 -15.22 11.05 8.04
CA GLU A 53 -14.32 10.11 8.73
C GLU A 53 -14.20 8.83 7.87
N PRO A 54 -13.41 8.85 6.79
CA PRO A 54 -13.29 7.71 5.89
C PRO A 54 -12.62 6.52 6.60
N GLU A 55 -13.34 5.40 6.65
CA GLU A 55 -12.77 4.10 7.04
C GLU A 55 -12.17 3.43 5.80
N TYR A 56 -10.85 3.53 5.62
CA TYR A 56 -10.16 2.99 4.46
C TYR A 56 -10.24 1.47 4.38
N MET A 57 -10.33 0.99 3.14
CA MET A 57 -10.33 -0.43 2.80
C MET A 57 -9.38 -0.64 1.62
N PHE A 58 -8.32 -1.41 1.85
CA PHE A 58 -7.34 -1.83 0.85
C PHE A 58 -7.88 -3.08 0.17
N GLN A 59 -8.59 -2.89 -0.95
CA GLN A 59 -9.33 -3.98 -1.61
C GLN A 59 -8.43 -4.86 -2.49
N ALA A 60 -7.30 -4.31 -2.95
CA ALA A 60 -6.30 -5.01 -3.74
C ALA A 60 -4.94 -4.34 -3.57
N TRP A 61 -3.87 -5.10 -3.75
CA TRP A 61 -2.49 -4.62 -3.76
C TRP A 61 -1.63 -5.44 -4.72
N GLU A 62 -0.55 -4.84 -5.20
CA GLU A 62 0.45 -5.48 -6.05
C GLU A 62 1.86 -5.15 -5.56
N GLU A 63 2.79 -6.07 -5.75
CA GLU A 63 4.18 -5.98 -5.28
C GLU A 63 4.33 -5.72 -3.76
N ILE A 64 3.31 -6.12 -2.98
CA ILE A 64 3.34 -6.08 -1.51
C ILE A 64 3.08 -7.49 -0.96
N PRO A 65 3.95 -8.01 -0.08
CA PRO A 65 3.71 -9.29 0.56
C PRO A 65 2.56 -9.21 1.56
N ASP A 66 1.73 -10.25 1.64
CA ASP A 66 0.58 -10.34 2.56
C ASP A 66 0.95 -10.20 4.05
N GLY A 67 2.23 -10.29 4.39
CA GLY A 67 2.73 -10.04 5.76
C GLY A 67 2.91 -8.55 6.09
N LEU A 68 2.92 -7.68 5.08
CA LEU A 68 3.09 -6.22 5.23
C LEU A 68 1.79 -5.44 5.04
N ILE A 69 0.72 -6.07 4.59
CA ILE A 69 -0.56 -5.41 4.31
C ILE A 69 -1.73 -6.34 4.61
N ASP A 70 -2.84 -5.75 5.04
CA ASP A 70 -4.15 -6.38 5.10
C ASP A 70 -5.24 -5.40 4.62
N GLU A 71 -6.50 -5.85 4.63
CA GLU A 71 -7.67 -5.12 4.12
C GLU A 71 -7.87 -3.73 4.76
N GLY A 72 -7.29 -3.45 5.94
CA GLY A 72 -7.44 -2.16 6.60
C GLY A 72 -6.13 -1.50 7.05
N HIS A 73 -4.98 -2.11 6.80
CA HIS A 73 -3.72 -1.63 7.36
C HIS A 73 -2.50 -2.01 6.53
N LEU A 74 -1.55 -1.08 6.44
CA LEU A 74 -0.21 -1.25 5.88
C LEU A 74 0.77 -1.12 7.03
N GLN A 75 1.71 -2.05 7.15
CA GLN A 75 2.69 -2.04 8.24
C GLN A 75 3.51 -0.74 8.22
N ASP A 76 3.71 -0.12 9.39
CA ASP A 76 4.43 1.15 9.53
C ASP A 76 5.88 1.08 8.99
N ASN A 77 6.49 -0.10 9.03
CA ASN A 77 7.85 -0.32 8.54
C ASN A 77 7.93 -0.59 7.03
N PHE A 78 6.82 -0.53 6.29
CA PHE A 78 6.81 -0.81 4.86
C PHE A 78 7.80 0.08 4.10
N PHE A 79 7.75 1.39 4.34
CA PHE A 79 8.63 2.36 3.65
C PHE A 79 10.09 2.15 4.01
N GLU A 80 10.40 1.84 5.27
CA GLU A 80 11.76 1.50 5.69
C GLU A 80 12.27 0.24 4.98
N LEU A 81 11.43 -0.79 4.87
CA LEU A 81 11.76 -2.04 4.18
C LEU A 81 11.96 -1.82 2.68
N ARG A 82 11.11 -1.02 2.04
CA ARG A 82 11.26 -0.63 0.63
C ARG A 82 12.62 0.04 0.40
N ASP A 83 12.95 1.05 1.20
CA ASP A 83 14.20 1.80 1.09
C ASP A 83 15.44 0.93 1.39
N GLU A 84 15.37 0.00 2.33
CA GLU A 84 16.43 -0.97 2.59
C GLU A 84 16.58 -1.96 1.43
N LEU A 85 15.47 -2.48 0.91
CA LEU A 85 15.46 -3.42 -0.21
C LEU A 85 16.06 -2.77 -1.47
N ASP A 86 15.74 -1.51 -1.77
CA ASP A 86 16.28 -0.78 -2.91
C ASP A 86 17.82 -0.67 -2.88
N ARG A 87 18.42 -0.61 -1.69
CA ARG A 87 19.88 -0.55 -1.50
C ARG A 87 20.59 -1.88 -1.72
N LEU A 88 19.86 -3.00 -1.65
CA LEU A 88 20.40 -4.34 -1.81
C LEU A 88 20.64 -4.66 -3.29
N ASN A 89 21.66 -5.48 -3.57
CA ASN A 89 21.87 -6.00 -4.92
C ASN A 89 20.87 -7.12 -5.25
N ASP A 90 20.77 -7.51 -6.53
CA ASP A 90 19.81 -8.52 -6.99
C ASP A 90 19.88 -9.84 -6.19
N THR A 91 21.10 -10.31 -5.87
CA THR A 91 21.28 -11.56 -5.10
C THR A 91 20.83 -11.42 -3.65
N GLU A 92 21.02 -10.25 -3.05
CA GLU A 92 20.55 -9.96 -1.69
C GLU A 92 19.03 -9.83 -1.64
N LYS A 93 18.44 -9.17 -2.65
CA LYS A 93 16.97 -9.09 -2.83
C LYS A 93 16.35 -10.48 -2.99
N GLU A 94 16.93 -11.34 -3.81
CA GLU A 94 16.47 -12.73 -3.97
C GLU A 94 16.51 -13.49 -2.64
N ALA A 95 17.57 -13.31 -1.85
CA ALA A 95 17.72 -13.99 -0.55
C ALA A 95 16.74 -13.48 0.52
N PHE A 96 16.26 -12.25 0.43
CA PHE A 96 15.26 -11.69 1.33
C PHE A 96 13.92 -12.44 1.25
N TRP A 97 13.59 -12.98 0.08
CA TRP A 97 12.32 -13.68 -0.19
C TRP A 97 12.39 -15.21 -0.07
N VAL A 98 13.54 -15.76 0.34
CA VAL A 98 13.79 -17.22 0.47
C VAL A 98 13.39 -17.77 1.83
#